data_AF-A0A0T5NUR0-F1
#
_entry.id   AF-A0A0T5NUR0-F1
#
_cell.length_a   1.000
_cell.length_b   1.000
_cell.length_c   1.000
_cell.angle_alpha   90.00
_cell.angle_beta   90.00
_cell.angle_gamma   90.00
#
_symmetry.space_group_name_H-M   'P 1'
#
loop_
_entity.id
_entity.type
_entity.pdbx_description
1 polymer ?
#
loop_
_entity_poly.entity_id
_entity_poly.type
_entity_poly.pdbx_seq_one_letter_code
_entity_poly.pdbx_strand_id
1 'polypeptide(L)'
;MQHSTKSMSTSETGSSPSLLEIVMRALEATGRIPTTQPETGFPDAFTADRVTDFYVEELNGGWVSTVRFRDIPDGLPNALGSPDIMPYREPRDAFLHGAGILCEIVTGSRALPFTMVRAPG
;
A
#
# COMPACT_ATOMS: atom_id res chain seq x y z
N MET A 1 -6.53 9.79 -50.32
CA MET A 1 -5.44 9.08 -49.62
C MET A 1 -5.44 9.60 -48.19
N GLN A 2 -5.74 8.70 -47.25
CA GLN A 2 -5.91 9.02 -45.83
C GLN A 2 -4.52 9.17 -45.20
N HIS A 3 -4.25 10.27 -44.52
CA HIS A 3 -3.17 10.31 -43.54
C HIS A 3 -3.78 10.32 -42.15
N SER A 4 -3.60 9.17 -41.50
CA SER A 4 -4.04 8.85 -40.15
C SER A 4 -3.57 9.91 -39.15
N THR A 5 -4.53 10.40 -38.37
CA THR A 5 -4.29 11.11 -37.12
C THR A 5 -3.62 10.16 -36.13
N LYS A 6 -2.32 10.33 -35.91
CA LYS A 6 -1.63 9.78 -34.75
C LYS A 6 -2.05 10.59 -33.53
N SER A 7 -3.23 10.28 -32.98
CA SER A 7 -3.62 10.74 -31.66
C SER A 7 -2.83 9.96 -30.62
N MET A 8 -1.68 10.51 -30.26
CA MET A 8 -0.92 10.10 -29.10
C MET A 8 -1.62 10.71 -27.89
N SER A 9 -2.67 10.04 -27.43
CA SER A 9 -3.34 10.35 -26.16
C SER A 9 -2.48 9.81 -25.02
N THR A 10 -1.36 10.48 -24.74
CA THR A 10 -0.78 10.46 -23.39
C THR A 10 -1.71 11.31 -22.52
N SER A 11 -2.75 10.68 -22.01
CA SER A 11 -3.50 11.21 -20.87
C SER A 11 -2.61 11.06 -19.64
N GLU A 12 -1.64 11.96 -19.47
CA GLU A 12 -1.06 12.28 -18.17
C GLU A 12 -2.13 13.03 -17.39
N THR A 13 -3.06 12.29 -16.78
CA THR A 13 -3.93 12.83 -15.75
C THR A 13 -3.08 12.96 -14.50
N GLY A 14 -2.75 14.20 -14.12
CA GLY A 14 -2.02 14.56 -12.90
C GLY A 14 -2.79 14.21 -11.62
N SER A 15 -3.09 12.94 -11.41
CA SER A 15 -3.54 12.41 -10.13
C SER A 15 -2.31 12.23 -9.24
N SER A 16 -2.37 12.76 -8.01
CA SER A 16 -1.36 12.45 -7.00
C SER A 16 -1.26 10.93 -6.84
N PRO A 17 -0.04 10.38 -6.71
CA PRO A 17 0.13 8.94 -6.58
C PRO A 17 -0.59 8.42 -5.34
N SER A 18 -1.16 7.22 -5.42
CA SER A 18 -1.82 6.60 -4.26
C SER A 18 -0.79 6.22 -3.19
N LEU A 19 -1.23 5.99 -1.94
CA LEU A 19 -0.31 5.57 -0.88
C LEU A 19 0.31 4.21 -1.21
N LEU A 20 -0.44 3.31 -1.87
CA LEU A 20 0.09 2.07 -2.41
C LEU A 20 1.26 2.33 -3.37
N GLU A 21 1.04 3.17 -4.38
CA GLU A 21 2.07 3.49 -5.38
C GLU A 21 3.31 4.13 -4.74
N ILE A 22 3.13 5.00 -3.75
CA ILE A 22 4.23 5.64 -3.02
C ILE A 22 5.09 4.58 -2.31
N VAL A 23 4.47 3.66 -1.57
CA VAL A 23 5.20 2.62 -0.82
C VAL A 23 5.89 1.64 -1.78
N MET A 24 5.18 1.17 -2.80
CA MET A 24 5.73 0.22 -3.78
C MET A 24 6.93 0.82 -4.53
N ARG A 25 6.82 2.06 -5.02
CA ARG A 25 7.95 2.75 -5.67
C ARG A 25 9.14 2.94 -4.73
N ALA A 26 8.91 3.19 -3.44
CA ALA A 26 9.98 3.31 -2.46
C ALA A 26 10.68 1.96 -2.21
N LEU A 27 9.93 0.85 -2.15
CA LEU A 27 10.50 -0.50 -2.05
C LEU A 27 11.33 -0.87 -3.29
N GLU A 28 10.82 -0.54 -4.49
CA GLU A 28 11.55 -0.72 -5.75
C GLU A 28 12.85 0.10 -5.77
N ALA A 29 12.76 1.40 -5.46
CA ALA A 29 13.90 2.32 -5.47
C ALA A 29 14.99 1.91 -4.46
N THR A 30 14.61 1.23 -3.37
CA THR A 30 15.55 0.72 -2.36
C THR A 30 16.01 -0.71 -2.63
N GLY A 31 15.57 -1.34 -3.72
CA GLY A 31 15.95 -2.70 -4.11
C GLY A 31 15.50 -3.77 -3.11
N ARG A 32 14.41 -3.52 -2.38
CA ARG A 32 13.93 -4.40 -1.30
C ARG A 32 12.91 -5.44 -1.74
N ILE A 33 12.44 -5.39 -2.99
CA ILE A 33 11.46 -6.36 -3.50
C ILE A 33 12.21 -7.64 -3.93
N PRO A 34 11.99 -8.78 -3.24
CA PRO A 34 12.59 -10.05 -3.62
C PRO A 34 11.99 -10.57 -4.94
N THR A 35 12.74 -11.45 -5.63
CA THR A 35 12.27 -12.10 -6.86
C THR A 35 11.20 -13.17 -6.63
N THR A 36 11.09 -13.66 -5.39
CA THR A 36 10.12 -14.68 -4.97
C THR A 36 9.33 -14.14 -3.79
N GLN A 37 8.06 -14.56 -3.67
CA GLN A 37 7.21 -14.18 -2.54
C GLN A 37 7.86 -14.65 -1.24
N PRO A 38 8.16 -13.74 -0.29
CA PRO A 38 8.71 -14.12 1.00
C PRO A 38 7.68 -14.87 1.85
N GLU A 39 8.17 -15.73 2.73
CA GLU A 39 7.38 -16.27 3.83
C GLU A 39 7.03 -15.15 4.81
N THR A 40 5.77 -15.09 5.25
CA THR A 40 5.28 -14.06 6.17
C THR A 40 4.47 -14.70 7.29
N GLY A 41 4.12 -13.91 8.32
CA GLY A 41 3.17 -14.36 9.35
C GLY A 41 1.71 -14.40 8.90
N PHE A 42 1.41 -13.98 7.67
CA PHE A 42 0.05 -13.95 7.13
C PHE A 42 -0.30 -15.27 6.42
N PRO A 43 -1.60 -15.62 6.34
CA PRO A 43 -2.05 -16.70 5.47
C PRO A 43 -1.57 -16.53 4.01
N ASP A 44 -1.31 -17.66 3.33
CA ASP A 44 -0.77 -17.71 1.95
C ASP A 44 -1.58 -16.92 0.91
N ALA A 45 -2.82 -16.55 1.22
CA ALA A 45 -3.66 -15.73 0.36
C ALA A 45 -3.24 -14.24 0.29
N PHE A 46 -2.45 -13.76 1.25
CA PHE A 46 -2.02 -12.35 1.34
C PHE A 46 -0.66 -12.15 0.68
N THR A 47 -0.67 -12.04 -0.65
CA THR A 47 0.53 -11.87 -1.47
C THR A 47 0.57 -10.50 -2.16
N ALA A 48 1.77 -10.06 -2.55
CA ALA A 48 1.97 -8.75 -3.16
C ALA A 48 1.17 -8.54 -4.46
N ASP A 49 1.01 -9.57 -5.28
CA ASP A 49 0.27 -9.53 -6.56
C ASP A 49 -1.25 -9.41 -6.39
N ARG A 50 -1.75 -9.65 -5.16
CA ARG A 50 -3.15 -9.55 -4.79
C ARG A 50 -3.48 -8.24 -4.09
N VAL A 51 -2.50 -7.41 -3.72
CA VAL A 51 -2.76 -6.08 -3.16
C VAL A 51 -3.38 -5.20 -4.23
N THR A 52 -4.54 -4.61 -3.92
CA THR A 52 -5.28 -3.73 -4.83
C THR A 52 -5.31 -2.29 -4.38
N ASP A 53 -5.25 -2.05 -3.07
CA ASP A 53 -5.32 -0.70 -2.53
C ASP A 53 -4.60 -0.60 -1.19
N PHE A 54 -4.14 0.60 -0.87
CA PHE A 54 -3.66 0.98 0.45
C PHE A 54 -4.06 2.42 0.71
N TYR A 55 -4.85 2.64 1.76
CA TYR A 55 -5.30 3.96 2.15
C TYR A 55 -5.42 4.10 3.68
N VAL A 56 -5.60 5.33 4.13
CA VAL A 56 -5.86 5.70 5.52
C VAL A 56 -7.16 6.49 5.56
N GLU A 57 -8.06 6.15 6.46
CA GLU A 57 -9.34 6.82 6.62
C GLU A 57 -9.60 7.19 8.09
N GLU A 58 -10.44 8.20 8.30
CA GLU A 58 -10.88 8.60 9.63
C GLU A 58 -12.04 7.71 10.08
N LEU A 59 -11.91 7.12 11.28
CA LEU A 59 -12.91 6.27 11.90
C LEU A 59 -13.01 6.60 13.40
N ASN A 60 -14.21 6.91 13.88
CA ASN A 60 -14.49 7.22 15.29
C ASN A 60 -13.58 8.30 15.92
N GLY A 61 -13.20 9.32 15.15
CA GLY A 61 -12.33 10.42 15.61
C GLY A 61 -10.85 10.04 15.73
N GLY A 62 -10.45 8.90 15.18
CA GLY A 62 -9.06 8.54 14.94
C GLY A 62 -8.88 8.02 13.51
N TRP A 63 -7.76 7.37 13.25
CA TRP A 63 -7.31 7.00 11.92
C TRP A 63 -7.01 5.51 11.84
N VAL A 64 -7.48 4.87 10.79
CA VAL A 64 -7.22 3.46 10.50
C VAL A 64 -6.56 3.33 9.14
N SER A 65 -5.69 2.34 9.01
CA SER A 65 -5.09 1.98 7.72
C SER A 65 -5.72 0.71 7.19
N THR A 66 -5.88 0.65 5.87
CA THR A 66 -6.47 -0.49 5.18
C THR A 66 -5.65 -0.84 3.95
N VAL A 67 -5.16 -2.08 3.91
CA VAL A 67 -4.56 -2.72 2.75
C VAL A 67 -5.58 -3.72 2.20
N ARG A 68 -6.05 -3.53 0.98
CA ARG A 68 -7.08 -4.38 0.35
C ARG A 68 -6.44 -5.42 -0.55
N PHE A 69 -7.09 -6.58 -0.61
CA PHE A 69 -6.69 -7.71 -1.42
C PHE A 69 -7.82 -8.17 -2.34
N ARG A 70 -7.46 -8.69 -3.50
CA ARG A 70 -8.35 -9.43 -4.40
C ARG A 70 -8.12 -10.93 -4.28
N ASP A 71 -9.07 -11.70 -4.81
CA ASP A 71 -8.95 -13.15 -5.00
C ASP A 71 -8.65 -13.92 -3.69
N ILE A 72 -9.21 -13.44 -2.57
CA ILE A 72 -9.09 -14.05 -1.24
C ILE A 72 -10.11 -15.19 -1.07
N PRO A 73 -9.70 -16.36 -0.54
CA PRO A 73 -10.61 -17.47 -0.25
C PRO A 73 -11.75 -17.10 0.71
N ASP A 74 -12.88 -17.79 0.55
CA ASP A 74 -14.02 -17.64 1.47
C ASP A 74 -13.61 -17.92 2.92
N GLY A 75 -14.12 -17.09 3.84
CA GLY A 75 -13.83 -17.18 5.27
C GLY A 75 -12.61 -16.37 5.73
N LEU A 76 -11.84 -15.77 4.82
CA LEU A 76 -10.79 -14.81 5.15
C LEU A 76 -11.22 -13.36 4.88
N PRO A 77 -10.73 -12.39 5.67
CA PRO A 77 -10.99 -10.98 5.38
C PRO A 77 -10.26 -10.56 4.09
N ASN A 78 -10.90 -9.71 3.29
CA ASN A 78 -10.30 -9.14 2.07
C ASN A 78 -9.44 -7.91 2.34
N ALA A 79 -9.19 -7.58 3.61
CA ALA A 79 -8.39 -6.45 4.01
C ALA A 79 -7.60 -6.77 5.28
N LEU A 80 -6.41 -6.18 5.36
CA LEU A 80 -5.58 -6.13 6.56
C LEU A 80 -5.34 -4.67 6.92
N GLY A 81 -5.11 -4.38 8.19
CA GLY A 81 -5.03 -2.99 8.60
C GLY A 81 -4.93 -2.80 10.10
N SER A 82 -5.06 -1.54 10.49
CA SER A 82 -5.21 -1.15 11.89
C SER A 82 -6.54 -1.65 12.46
N PRO A 83 -6.63 -2.01 13.74
CA PRO A 83 -7.91 -2.39 14.34
C PRO A 83 -8.91 -1.23 14.42
N ASP A 84 -10.12 -1.43 13.90
CA ASP A 84 -11.21 -0.43 13.93
C ASP A 84 -11.66 -0.05 15.35
N ILE A 85 -11.49 -0.96 16.32
CA ILE A 85 -11.87 -0.76 17.73
C ILE A 85 -10.91 0.17 18.48
N MET A 86 -9.71 0.39 17.95
CA MET A 86 -8.70 1.25 18.54
C MET A 86 -7.96 2.04 17.45
N PRO A 87 -8.65 3.02 16.82
CA PRO A 87 -8.03 3.86 15.80
C PRO A 87 -6.84 4.65 16.34
N TYR A 88 -5.86 4.93 15.48
CA TYR A 88 -4.71 5.75 15.82
C TYR A 88 -5.12 7.21 15.99
N ARG A 89 -4.46 7.93 16.91
CA ARG A 89 -4.73 9.35 17.09
C ARG A 89 -4.28 10.20 15.89
N GLU A 90 -3.14 9.85 15.31
CA GLU A 90 -2.55 10.59 14.20
C GLU A 90 -2.65 9.79 12.89
N PRO A 91 -2.99 10.44 11.75
CA PRO A 91 -3.07 9.78 10.44
C PRO A 91 -1.74 9.15 10.04
N ARG A 92 -0.65 9.79 10.46
CA ARG A 92 0.72 9.30 10.25
C ARG A 92 0.93 7.94 10.89
N ASP A 93 0.47 7.72 12.11
CA ASP A 93 0.71 6.46 12.81
C ASP A 93 -0.10 5.33 12.17
N ALA A 94 -1.32 5.61 11.72
CA ALA A 94 -2.10 4.68 10.90
C ALA A 94 -1.37 4.35 9.60
N PHE A 95 -0.89 5.36 8.86
CA PHE A 95 -0.13 5.16 7.63
C PHE A 95 1.09 4.25 7.86
N LEU A 96 1.90 4.51 8.89
CA LEU A 96 3.10 3.72 9.18
C LEU A 96 2.76 2.27 9.53
N HIS A 97 1.63 2.05 10.23
CA HIS A 97 1.14 0.72 10.52
C HIS A 97 0.80 -0.05 9.23
N GLY A 98 -0.04 0.53 8.38
CA GLY A 98 -0.44 -0.09 7.11
C GLY A 98 0.74 -0.27 6.14
N ALA A 99 1.64 0.70 6.06
CA ALA A 99 2.86 0.59 5.27
C ALA A 99 3.77 -0.53 5.79
N GLY A 100 3.83 -0.75 7.12
CA GLY A 100 4.56 -1.86 7.72
C GLY A 100 3.99 -3.22 7.33
N ILE A 101 2.66 -3.37 7.33
CA ILE A 101 1.97 -4.58 6.83
C ILE A 101 2.31 -4.81 5.36
N LEU A 102 2.21 -3.76 4.53
CA LEU A 102 2.53 -3.85 3.11
C LEU A 102 4.00 -4.25 2.89
N CYS A 103 4.93 -3.69 3.65
CA CYS A 103 6.35 -4.07 3.57
C CYS A 103 6.56 -5.53 3.97
N GLU A 104 5.88 -6.03 5.00
CA GLU A 104 5.99 -7.44 5.41
C GLU A 104 5.47 -8.37 4.32
N ILE A 105 4.34 -8.04 3.70
CA ILE A 105 3.76 -8.83 2.60
C ILE A 105 4.68 -8.86 1.39
N VAL A 106 5.29 -7.72 1.05
CA VAL A 106 6.11 -7.60 -0.16
C VAL A 106 7.53 -8.12 0.05
N THR A 107 8.11 -7.94 1.25
CA THR A 107 9.54 -8.15 1.50
C THR A 107 9.86 -9.15 2.61
N GLY A 108 8.86 -9.63 3.35
CA GLY A 108 9.05 -10.47 4.54
C GLY A 108 9.49 -9.67 5.78
N SER A 109 9.53 -8.34 5.69
CA SER A 109 10.00 -7.45 6.75
C SER A 109 9.13 -6.20 6.90
N ARG A 110 8.84 -5.80 8.15
CA ARG A 110 8.14 -4.53 8.46
C ARG A 110 9.01 -3.28 8.28
N ALA A 111 10.26 -3.42 7.84
CA ALA A 111 11.18 -2.30 7.70
C ALA A 111 10.74 -1.34 6.58
N LEU A 112 10.32 -0.15 6.95
CA LEU A 112 9.85 0.87 6.00
C LEU A 112 10.99 1.35 5.08
N PRO A 113 10.69 1.63 3.79
CA PRO A 113 11.67 2.08 2.80
C PRO A 113 11.98 3.59 2.85
N PHE A 114 11.42 4.32 3.82
CA PHE A 114 11.61 5.75 3.98
C PHE A 114 11.95 6.12 5.43
N THR A 115 12.73 7.17 5.59
CA THR A 115 13.03 7.79 6.88
C THR A 115 12.07 8.93 7.15
N MET A 116 11.52 8.98 8.36
CA MET A 116 10.62 10.06 8.76
C MET A 116 11.42 11.30 9.16
N VAL A 117 11.25 12.36 8.37
CA VAL A 117 11.75 13.69 8.74
C VAL A 117 10.60 14.44 9.41
N ARG A 118 10.76 14.74 10.70
CA ARG A 118 9.82 15.62 11.40
C ARG A 118 10.07 17.05 10.90
N ALA A 119 9.05 17.69 10.33
CA ALA A 119 9.15 19.13 10.03
C ALA A 119 9.35 19.90 11.35
N PRO A 120 10.23 20.90 11.40
CA PRO A 120 10.32 21.78 12.57
C PRO A 120 8.97 22.47 12.76
N GLY A 121 8.47 22.43 13.99
CA GLY A 121 7.26 23.15 14.41
C GLY A 121 7.54 24.59 14.81
#